data_AF-A0A2E1IGE3-F1
#
_entry.id   AF-A0A2E1IGE3-F1
#
_cell.length_a   1.000
_cell.length_b   1.000
_cell.length_c   1.000
_cell.angle_alpha   90.00
_cell.angle_beta   90.00
_cell.angle_gamma   90.00
#
_symmetry.space_group_name_H-M   'P 1'
#
loop_
_entity.id
_entity.type
_entity.pdbx_description
1 polymer ?
#
loop_
_entity_poly.entity_id
_entity_poly.type
_entity_poly.pdbx_seq_one_letter_code
_entity_poly.pdbx_strand_id
1 'polypeptide(L)' 'MATSKSERDGKDHAVAWTNQYGKAKVFGTTYGHSDATFDDPVFQKMIARGLLWVTGRLKD' A
#
# COMPACT_ATOMS: atom_id res chain seq x y z
N MET A 1 3.78 7.97 -1.88
CA MET A 1 3.32 7.58 -0.54
C MET A 1 1.90 8.10 -0.38
N ALA A 2 0.97 7.27 0.10
CA ALA A 2 -0.40 7.67 0.40
C ALA A 2 -0.59 7.84 1.91
N THR A 3 -1.47 8.75 2.32
CA THR A 3 -1.71 9.08 3.73
C THR A 3 -3.18 8.93 4.12
N SER A 4 -3.45 8.80 5.42
CA SER A 4 -4.79 8.91 6.03
C SER A 4 -4.77 9.87 7.20
N LYS A 5 -5.89 10.54 7.42
CA LYS A 5 -6.09 11.41 8.57
C LYS A 5 -6.55 10.59 9.77
N SER A 6 -5.82 10.69 10.87
CA SER A 6 -6.19 10.12 12.17
C SER A 6 -7.45 10.78 12.70
N GLU A 7 -8.45 9.97 13.07
CA GLU A 7 -9.67 10.47 13.73
C GLU A 7 -9.38 11.00 15.14
N ARG A 8 -8.29 10.55 15.77
CA ARG A 8 -7.94 10.89 17.16
C ARG A 8 -7.34 12.28 17.29
N ASP A 9 -6.43 12.64 16.39
CA ASP A 9 -5.64 13.88 16.49
C ASP A 9 -5.56 14.66 15.17
N GLY A 10 -6.27 14.25 14.12
CA GLY A 10 -6.40 14.97 12.85
C GLY A 10 -5.13 15.01 11.99
N LYS A 11 -4.07 14.33 12.42
CA LYS A 11 -2.78 14.28 11.71
C LYS A 11 -2.81 13.28 10.57
N ASP A 12 -2.03 13.58 9.54
CA ASP A 12 -1.87 12.68 8.40
C ASP A 12 -0.74 11.68 8.66
N HIS A 13 -1.02 10.40 8.46
CA HIS A 13 -0.08 9.31 8.63
C HIS A 13 0.12 8.57 7.31
N ALA A 14 1.34 8.15 7.01
CA ALA A 14 1.61 7.29 5.86
C ALA A 14 0.92 5.93 6.02
N VAL A 15 0.15 5.52 5.02
CA VAL A 15 -0.60 4.25 5.01
C VAL A 15 -0.27 3.35 3.83
N ALA A 16 0.41 3.88 2.80
CA ALA A 16 1.02 3.06 1.74
C ALA A 16 2.31 3.71 1.24
N TRP A 17 3.36 2.91 1.11
CA TRP A 17 4.70 3.40 0.76
C TRP A 17 5.49 2.40 -0.07
N THR A 18 6.55 2.92 -0.68
CA THR A 18 7.57 2.14 -1.36
C THR A 18 8.91 2.42 -0.70
N ASN A 19 9.79 1.42 -0.63
CA ASN A 19 11.15 1.58 -0.14
C ASN A 19 12.12 0.72 -0.97
N GLN A 20 13.40 1.09 -0.94
CA GLN A 20 14.50 0.34 -1.51
C GLN A 20 15.44 -0.05 -0.36
N TYR A 21 15.50 -1.34 -0.02
CA TYR A 21 16.41 -1.85 1.02
C TYR A 21 17.49 -2.72 0.36
N GLY A 22 18.68 -2.13 0.18
CA GLY A 22 19.71 -2.72 -0.67
C GLY A 22 19.16 -2.98 -2.09
N LYS A 23 19.23 -4.22 -2.57
CA LYS A 23 18.70 -4.61 -3.88
C LYS A 23 17.19 -4.90 -3.88
N ALA A 24 16.56 -5.01 -2.70
CA ALA A 24 15.15 -5.36 -2.59
C ALA A 24 14.24 -4.13 -2.74
N LYS A 25 13.20 -4.26 -3.56
CA LYS A 25 12.08 -3.32 -3.61
C LYS A 25 11.01 -3.77 -2.61
N VAL A 26 10.55 -2.85 -1.79
CA VAL A 26 9.52 -3.10 -0.77
C VAL A 26 8.33 -2.20 -1.06
N PHE A 27 7.14 -2.80 -1.16
CA PHE A 27 5.87 -2.09 -1.07
C PHE A 27 5.21 -2.47 0.26
N GLY A 28 4.66 -1.48 0.97
CA GLY A 28 4.02 -1.71 2.28
C GLY A 28 2.76 -0.88 2.43
N THR A 29 1.81 -1.39 3.22
CA THR A 29 0.59 -0.68 3.61
C THR A 29 0.18 -1.08 5.03
N THR A 30 -0.49 -0.17 5.75
CA THR A 30 -1.09 -0.43 7.06
C THR A 30 -2.54 -0.91 6.98
N TYR A 31 -3.16 -0.88 5.80
CA TYR A 31 -4.52 -1.40 5.60
C TYR A 31 -4.56 -2.93 5.51
N GLY A 32 -5.74 -3.50 5.77
CA GLY A 32 -5.98 -4.96 5.69
C GLY A 32 -6.40 -5.60 7.02
N HIS A 33 -7.14 -4.88 7.87
CA HIS A 33 -7.65 -5.45 9.13
C HIS A 33 -8.97 -6.22 8.95
N SER A 34 -9.86 -5.76 8.08
CA SER A 34 -11.22 -6.30 7.93
C SER A 34 -11.42 -7.01 6.59
N ASP A 35 -12.33 -7.98 6.56
CA ASP A 35 -12.78 -8.66 5.33
C ASP A 35 -13.28 -7.65 4.29
N ALA A 36 -14.06 -6.65 4.73
CA ALA A 36 -14.52 -5.57 3.86
C ALA A 36 -13.36 -4.80 3.18
N THR A 37 -12.20 -4.67 3.83
CA THR A 37 -11.01 -4.07 3.20
C THR A 37 -10.45 -4.99 2.12
N PHE A 38 -10.40 -6.29 2.38
CA PHE A 38 -9.92 -7.28 1.41
C PHE A 38 -10.88 -7.48 0.23
N ASP A 39 -12.18 -7.28 0.44
CA ASP A 39 -13.22 -7.33 -0.59
C ASP A 39 -13.27 -6.05 -1.45
N ASP A 40 -12.64 -4.96 -1.00
CA ASP A 40 -12.62 -3.70 -1.75
C ASP A 40 -11.74 -3.84 -3.03
N PRO A 41 -12.31 -3.66 -4.23
CA PRO A 41 -11.56 -3.78 -5.48
C PRO A 41 -10.43 -2.74 -5.62
N VAL A 42 -10.52 -1.59 -4.96
CA VAL A 42 -9.46 -0.58 -4.93
C VAL A 42 -8.28 -1.07 -4.10
N PHE A 43 -8.54 -1.68 -2.94
CA PHE A 43 -7.50 -2.28 -2.11
C PHE A 43 -6.81 -3.44 -2.84
N GLN A 44 -7.59 -4.35 -3.43
CA GLN A 44 -7.05 -5.46 -4.24
C GLN A 44 -6.16 -4.96 -5.38
N LYS A 45 -6.61 -3.93 -6.11
CA LYS A 45 -5.83 -3.30 -7.19
C LYS A 45 -4.55 -2.65 -6.67
N MET A 46 -4.57 -2.04 -5.48
CA MET A 46 -3.37 -1.48 -4.85
C MET A 46 -2.34 -2.57 -4.55
N ILE A 47 -2.76 -3.68 -3.93
CA ILE A 47 -1.88 -4.81 -3.63
C ILE A 47 -1.31 -5.42 -4.92
N ALA A 48 -2.14 -5.69 -5.93
CA ALA A 48 -1.70 -6.25 -7.21
C ALA A 48 -0.66 -5.35 -7.91
N ARG A 49 -0.88 -4.04 -7.92
CA ARG A 49 0.08 -3.07 -8.49
C ARG A 49 1.36 -2.98 -7.67
N GLY A 50 1.27 -3.07 -6.34
CA GLY A 50 2.42 -3.14 -5.46
C GLY A 50 3.28 -4.36 -5.75
N LEU A 51 2.65 -5.53 -5.95
CA LEU A 51 3.32 -6.77 -6.35
C LEU A 51 4.04 -6.61 -7.70
N LEU A 52 3.33 -6.14 -8.73
CA LEU A 52 3.93 -5.92 -10.04
C LEU A 52 5.09 -4.91 -9.99
N TRP A 53 4.98 -3.88 -9.14
CA TRP A 53 6.06 -2.91 -8.95
C TRP A 53 7.32 -3.54 -8.32
N VAL A 54 7.17 -4.35 -7.27
CA VAL A 54 8.33 -4.99 -6.62
C VAL A 54 9.01 -6.00 -7.55
N THR A 55 8.25 -6.66 -8.44
CA THR A 55 8.80 -7.58 -9.45
C THR A 55 9.28 -6.88 -10.72
N GLY A 56 9.09 -5.56 -10.85
CA GLY A 56 9.48 -4.81 -12.06
C GLY A 56 8.58 -5.04 -13.28
N ARG A 57 7.38 -5.59 -13.10
CA ARG A 57 6.40 -5.94 -14.15
C ARG A 57 5.19 -5.00 -14.24
N LEU A 58 5.26 -3.81 -13.62
CA LEU A 58 4.14 -2.87 -13.59
C LEU A 58 3.84 -2.22 -14.96
N LYS A 59 4.76 -2.32 -15.92
CA LYS A 59 4.64 -1.72 -17.26
C LYS A 59 4.24 -2.75 -18.34
N ASP A 60 4.12 -4.01 -17.97
CA ASP A 60 3.54 -5.06 -18.82
C ASP A 60 2.00 -4.95 -18.78
#